data_AF-A0A2X2T9V7-F1
#
_entry.id   AF-A0A2X2T9V7-F1
#
_cell.length_a   1.000
_cell.length_b   1.000
_cell.length_c   1.000
_cell.angle_alpha   90.00
_cell.angle_beta   90.00
_cell.angle_gamma   90.00
#
_symmetry.space_group_name_H-M   'P 1'
#
loop_
_entity.id
_entity.type
_entity.pdbx_description
1 polymer ?
#
loop_
_entity_poly.entity_id
_entity_poly.type
_entity_poly.pdbx_seq_one_letter_code
_entity_poly.pdbx_strand_id
1 'polypeptide(L)'
;MEAADDISYCVADLEDAVEKRIFSVEQLYQHLCDSWGEQAKGDLFELVVKDAWEKSRTNQMRRSAEDQFFMYLRVNTLNKLAPYAAQRFIDNLPEIYSGEFNHALLEDDSPFARLLELYKQVAVRQVFSHPDIEQLELQGYRLSAVYWIFTVPYSSFQRRTSRSW
;
A
#
# COMPACT_ATOMS: atom_id res chain seq x y z
N MET A 1 3.49 15.01 -1.97
CA MET A 1 3.52 14.35 -0.65
C MET A 1 2.75 13.05 -0.76
N GLU A 2 1.44 13.10 -1.00
CA GLU A 2 0.57 11.94 -1.28
C GLU A 2 1.20 10.84 -2.17
N ALA A 3 1.64 11.17 -3.40
CA ALA A 3 2.24 10.17 -4.29
C ALA A 3 3.50 9.47 -3.73
N ALA A 4 4.27 10.17 -2.89
CA ALA A 4 5.45 9.56 -2.25
C ALA A 4 5.03 8.63 -1.10
N ASP A 5 3.97 9.00 -0.37
CA ASP A 5 3.39 8.18 0.69
C ASP A 5 2.79 6.90 0.08
N ASP A 6 2.00 7.00 -1.00
CA ASP A 6 1.44 5.84 -1.71
C ASP A 6 2.52 4.83 -2.12
N ILE A 7 3.63 5.30 -2.71
CA ILE A 7 4.73 4.42 -3.14
C ILE A 7 5.42 3.76 -1.94
N SER A 8 5.67 4.54 -0.89
CA SER A 8 6.48 4.09 0.25
C SER A 8 5.72 3.11 1.13
N TYR A 9 4.45 3.40 1.44
CA TYR A 9 3.63 2.54 2.31
C TYR A 9 3.29 1.20 1.64
N CYS A 10 2.97 1.20 0.34
CA CYS A 10 2.63 -0.05 -0.35
C CYS A 10 3.75 -1.10 -0.30
N VAL A 11 5.01 -0.68 -0.44
CA VAL A 11 6.15 -1.61 -0.37
C VAL A 11 6.43 -2.00 1.08
N ALA A 12 6.32 -1.06 2.01
CA ALA A 12 6.57 -1.31 3.44
C ALA A 12 5.57 -2.31 4.04
N ASP A 13 4.29 -2.25 3.67
CA ASP A 13 3.27 -3.18 4.17
C ASP A 13 3.56 -4.63 3.75
N LEU A 14 4.07 -4.83 2.53
CA LEU A 14 4.47 -6.16 2.05
C LEU A 14 5.73 -6.68 2.75
N GLU A 15 6.68 -5.79 3.05
CA GLU A 15 7.90 -6.11 3.77
C GLU A 15 7.60 -6.51 5.22
N ASP A 16 6.79 -5.72 5.92
CA ASP A 16 6.36 -6.00 7.30
C ASP A 16 5.56 -7.32 7.40
N ALA A 17 4.77 -7.65 6.39
CA ALA A 17 4.06 -8.93 6.34
C ALA A 17 4.99 -10.15 6.25
N VAL A 18 6.07 -10.03 5.48
CA VAL A 18 7.11 -11.07 5.41
C VAL A 18 7.91 -11.13 6.71
N GLU A 19 8.27 -9.96 7.28
CA GLU A 19 8.98 -9.88 8.56
C GLU A 19 8.17 -10.51 9.72
N LYS A 20 6.85 -10.29 9.73
CA LYS A 20 5.90 -10.91 10.66
C LYS A 20 5.61 -12.39 10.38
N ARG A 21 6.23 -12.97 9.34
CA ARG A 21 6.08 -14.37 8.92
C ARG A 21 4.62 -14.74 8.58
N ILE A 22 3.85 -13.79 8.08
CA ILE A 22 2.49 -14.07 7.56
C ILE A 22 2.62 -14.99 6.33
N PHE A 23 3.63 -14.74 5.48
CA PHE A 23 4.03 -15.58 4.35
C PHE A 23 5.52 -15.37 4.03
N SER A 24 6.13 -16.30 3.27
CA SER A 24 7.51 -16.16 2.79
C SER A 24 7.62 -15.27 1.56
N VAL A 25 8.83 -14.82 1.24
CA VAL A 25 9.09 -14.01 0.04
C VAL A 25 8.74 -14.75 -1.26
N GLU A 26 8.91 -16.08 -1.30
CA GLU A 26 8.49 -16.92 -2.43
C GLU A 26 6.97 -16.89 -2.62
N GLN A 27 6.21 -16.98 -1.52
CA GLN A 27 4.75 -16.93 -1.53
C GLN A 27 4.26 -15.54 -1.96
N LEU A 28 4.90 -14.47 -1.46
CA LEU A 28 4.63 -13.11 -1.91
C LEU A 28 4.82 -12.97 -3.43
N TYR A 29 5.93 -13.48 -3.96
CA TYR A 29 6.18 -13.44 -5.40
C TYR A 29 5.11 -14.19 -6.21
N GLN A 30 4.65 -15.34 -5.72
CA GLN A 30 3.54 -16.07 -6.34
C GLN A 30 2.23 -15.27 -6.31
N HIS A 31 1.86 -14.70 -5.15
CA HIS A 31 0.66 -13.88 -5.02
C HIS A 31 0.67 -12.64 -5.94
N LEU A 32 1.85 -12.03 -6.12
CA LEU A 32 2.06 -10.94 -7.06
C LEU A 32 1.89 -11.40 -8.51
N CYS A 33 2.42 -12.58 -8.88
CA CYS A 33 2.23 -13.14 -10.22
C CYS A 33 0.76 -13.46 -10.51
N ASP A 34 0.08 -14.13 -9.59
CA ASP A 34 -1.32 -14.55 -9.74
C ASP A 34 -2.26 -13.34 -9.84
N SER A 35 -1.99 -12.29 -9.06
CA SER A 35 -2.81 -11.07 -9.07
C SER A 35 -2.53 -10.20 -10.30
N TRP A 36 -1.34 -10.30 -10.90
CA TRP A 36 -1.01 -9.57 -12.14
C TRP A 36 -1.65 -10.21 -13.38
N GLY A 37 -1.71 -11.54 -13.46
CA GLY A 37 -2.30 -12.27 -14.59
C GLY A 37 -1.34 -12.46 -15.77
N GLU A 38 -1.82 -12.28 -17.00
CA GLU A 38 -1.00 -12.49 -18.21
C GLU A 38 0.15 -11.49 -18.30
N GLN A 39 1.38 -11.99 -18.20
CA GLN A 39 2.61 -11.20 -18.31
C GLN A 39 3.00 -11.01 -19.77
N ALA A 40 3.01 -9.77 -20.24
CA ALA A 40 3.61 -9.41 -21.52
C ALA A 40 5.12 -9.14 -21.35
N LYS A 41 5.90 -9.41 -22.40
CA LYS A 41 7.33 -9.13 -22.39
C LYS A 41 7.57 -7.62 -22.38
N GLY A 42 8.32 -7.12 -21.41
CA GLY A 42 8.55 -5.68 -21.20
C GLY A 42 7.49 -4.97 -20.35
N ASP A 43 6.61 -5.73 -19.70
CA ASP A 43 5.64 -5.20 -18.76
C ASP A 43 6.32 -4.65 -17.48
N LEU A 44 5.67 -3.74 -16.78
CA LEU A 44 6.19 -3.15 -15.54
C LEU A 44 6.46 -4.22 -14.47
N PHE A 45 5.63 -5.26 -14.43
CA PHE A 45 5.86 -6.38 -13.53
C PHE A 45 7.20 -7.07 -13.79
N GLU A 46 7.56 -7.29 -15.05
CA GLU A 46 8.84 -7.91 -15.41
C GLU A 46 10.01 -7.00 -15.03
N LEU A 47 9.89 -5.70 -15.34
CA LEU A 47 10.94 -4.71 -15.08
C LEU A 47 11.15 -4.41 -13.60
N VAL A 48 10.13 -4.61 -12.76
CA VAL A 48 10.16 -4.24 -11.34
C VAL A 48 10.25 -5.47 -10.45
N VAL A 49 9.23 -6.33 -10.49
CA VAL A 49 9.04 -7.45 -9.55
C VAL A 49 9.91 -8.64 -9.95
N LYS A 50 9.87 -9.05 -11.22
CA LYS A 50 10.65 -10.19 -11.72
C LYS A 50 12.15 -9.90 -11.73
N ASP A 51 12.55 -8.71 -12.17
CA ASP A 51 13.96 -8.26 -12.08
C ASP A 51 14.48 -8.25 -10.63
N ALA A 52 13.66 -7.79 -9.67
CA ALA A 52 14.02 -7.83 -8.25
C ALA A 52 14.17 -9.27 -7.73
N TRP A 53 13.28 -10.17 -8.14
CA TRP A 53 13.32 -11.61 -7.81
C TRP A 53 14.54 -12.32 -8.39
N GLU A 54 14.89 -12.07 -9.65
CA GLU A 54 16.06 -12.68 -10.27
C GLU A 54 17.37 -12.16 -9.64
N LYS A 55 17.44 -10.87 -9.34
CA LYS A 55 18.61 -10.25 -8.68
C LYS A 55 18.83 -10.72 -7.25
N SER A 56 17.75 -10.90 -6.47
CA SER A 56 17.86 -11.41 -5.09
C SER A 56 18.41 -12.83 -5.03
N ARG A 57 18.14 -13.66 -6.05
CA ARG A 57 18.64 -15.05 -6.13
C ARG A 57 20.06 -15.17 -6.67
N THR A 58 20.47 -14.24 -7.54
CA THR A 58 21.79 -14.29 -8.19
C THR A 58 22.91 -13.76 -7.29
N ASN A 59 22.58 -12.83 -6.38
CA ASN A 59 23.57 -12.24 -5.49
C ASN A 59 23.83 -13.10 -4.26
N GLN A 60 25.01 -13.75 -4.23
CA GLN A 60 25.53 -14.51 -3.10
C GLN A 60 26.04 -13.62 -1.93
N MET A 61 25.55 -12.38 -1.80
CA MET A 61 25.94 -11.52 -0.68
C MET A 61 25.40 -12.06 0.65
N ARG A 62 26.12 -11.76 1.74
CA ARG A 62 25.86 -12.21 3.14
C ARG A 62 24.50 -11.77 3.74
N ARG A 63 23.62 -11.10 2.99
CA ARG A 63 22.28 -10.68 3.47
C ARG A 63 21.24 -11.73 3.11
N SER A 64 20.13 -11.77 3.86
CA SER A 64 19.02 -12.68 3.56
C SER A 64 18.50 -12.41 2.13
N ALA A 65 18.00 -13.44 1.46
CA ALA A 65 17.42 -13.28 0.13
C ALA A 65 16.18 -12.35 0.16
N GLU A 66 15.49 -12.29 1.30
CA GLU A 66 14.36 -11.43 1.59
C GLU A 66 14.77 -9.95 1.58
N ASP A 67 15.81 -9.58 2.32
CA ASP A 67 16.32 -8.20 2.39
C ASP A 67 16.73 -7.70 1.00
N GLN A 68 17.35 -8.56 0.20
CA GLN A 68 17.79 -8.22 -1.15
C GLN A 68 16.60 -8.03 -2.08
N PHE A 69 15.58 -8.89 -1.98
CA PHE A 69 14.36 -8.76 -2.77
C PHE A 69 13.67 -7.42 -2.50
N PHE A 70 13.43 -7.07 -1.23
CA PHE A 70 12.77 -5.81 -0.89
C PHE A 70 13.62 -4.58 -1.23
N MET A 71 14.95 -4.66 -1.09
CA MET A 71 15.86 -3.62 -1.54
C MET A 71 15.70 -3.36 -3.05
N TYR A 72 15.75 -4.41 -3.88
CA TYR A 72 15.59 -4.26 -5.33
C TYR A 72 14.18 -3.84 -5.73
N LEU A 73 13.15 -4.42 -5.10
CA LEU A 73 11.75 -4.08 -5.35
C LEU A 73 11.50 -2.60 -5.09
N ARG A 74 12.00 -2.07 -3.96
CA ARG A 74 11.88 -0.66 -3.59
C ARG A 74 12.59 0.25 -4.59
N VAL A 75 13.84 -0.07 -4.93
CA VAL A 75 14.63 0.73 -5.88
C VAL A 75 13.99 0.73 -7.27
N ASN A 76 13.58 -0.43 -7.77
CA ASN A 76 12.96 -0.57 -9.07
C ASN A 76 11.62 0.18 -9.14
N THR A 77 10.79 0.06 -8.10
CA THR A 77 9.51 0.77 -7.99
C THR A 77 9.74 2.29 -7.99
N LEU A 78 10.63 2.80 -7.14
CA LEU A 78 10.95 4.23 -7.08
C LEU A 78 11.49 4.76 -8.41
N ASN A 79 12.41 4.04 -9.05
CA ASN A 79 13.01 4.45 -10.32
C ASN A 79 12.00 4.55 -11.47
N LYS A 80 10.87 3.85 -11.38
CA LYS A 80 9.80 3.88 -12.39
C LYS A 80 8.69 4.86 -12.04
N LEU A 81 8.24 4.87 -10.78
CA LEU A 81 7.08 5.65 -10.37
C LEU A 81 7.42 7.10 -10.04
N ALA A 82 8.61 7.40 -9.50
CA ALA A 82 8.97 8.76 -9.14
C ALA A 82 9.09 9.70 -10.37
N PRO A 83 9.76 9.30 -11.47
CA PRO A 83 9.77 10.11 -12.70
C PRO A 83 8.38 10.26 -13.31
N TYR A 84 7.54 9.21 -13.24
CA TYR A 84 6.17 9.26 -13.74
C TYR A 84 5.30 10.27 -12.97
N ALA A 85 5.33 10.21 -11.64
CA ALA A 85 4.63 11.16 -10.78
C ALA A 85 5.11 12.60 -11.01
N ALA A 86 6.41 12.81 -11.19
CA ALA A 86 6.98 14.12 -11.50
C ALA A 86 6.49 14.65 -12.85
N GLN A 87 6.44 13.80 -13.88
CA GLN A 87 5.94 14.20 -15.20
C GLN A 87 4.45 14.56 -15.13
N ARG A 88 3.63 13.73 -14.49
CA ARG A 88 2.18 14.01 -14.29
C ARG A 88 1.95 15.31 -13.53
N PHE A 89 2.78 15.61 -12.54
CA PHE A 89 2.72 16.88 -11.81
C PHE A 89 3.02 18.07 -12.71
N ILE A 90 4.01 17.98 -13.60
CA ILE A 90 4.35 19.04 -14.55
C ILE A 90 3.24 19.20 -15.60
N ASP A 91 2.69 18.10 -16.10
CA ASP A 91 1.65 18.11 -17.15
C ASP A 91 0.34 18.74 -16.64
N ASN A 92 -0.02 18.48 -15.38
CA ASN A 92 -1.25 19.00 -14.76
C ASN A 92 -0.99 20.21 -13.84
N LEU A 93 0.17 20.85 -13.98
CA LEU A 93 0.58 21.96 -13.11
C LEU A 93 -0.46 23.10 -13.03
N PRO A 94 -1.14 23.52 -14.13
CA PRO A 94 -2.15 24.57 -14.05
C PRO A 94 -3.33 24.20 -13.16
N GLU A 95 -3.85 22.99 -13.32
CA GLU A 95 -5.00 22.47 -12.56
C GLU A 95 -4.63 22.27 -11.09
N ILE A 96 -3.46 21.69 -10.82
CA ILE A 96 -2.94 21.51 -9.47
C ILE A 96 -2.74 22.86 -8.78
N TYR A 97 -2.20 23.84 -9.49
CA TYR A 97 -1.98 25.18 -8.95
C TYR A 97 -3.30 25.91 -8.65
N SER A 98 -4.32 25.71 -9.49
CA SER A 98 -5.66 26.25 -9.27
C SER A 98 -6.45 25.52 -8.17
N GLY A 99 -6.00 24.34 -7.74
CA GLY A 99 -6.70 23.49 -6.77
C GLY A 99 -7.91 22.73 -7.36
N GLU A 100 -8.07 22.72 -8.68
CA GLU A 100 -9.17 22.03 -9.37
C GLU A 100 -8.84 20.56 -9.72
N PHE A 101 -7.59 20.14 -9.50
CA PHE A 101 -7.14 18.77 -9.74
C PHE A 101 -7.69 17.80 -8.67
N ASN A 102 -8.76 17.09 -9.00
CA ASN A 102 -9.50 16.20 -8.09
C ASN A 102 -9.08 14.72 -8.18
N HIS A 103 -7.87 14.44 -8.68
CA HIS A 103 -7.35 13.08 -8.81
C HIS A 103 -5.99 12.97 -8.15
N ALA A 104 -5.60 11.80 -7.66
CA ALA A 104 -4.23 11.59 -7.21
C ALA A 104 -3.27 11.47 -8.42
N LEU A 105 -1.99 11.80 -8.22
CA LEU A 105 -0.98 11.77 -9.29
C LEU A 105 -0.76 10.37 -9.90
N LEU A 106 -1.11 9.33 -9.14
CA LEU A 106 -0.90 7.91 -9.47
C LEU A 106 -2.22 7.12 -9.54
N GLU A 107 -3.34 7.81 -9.72
CA GLU A 107 -4.68 7.23 -9.82
C GLU A 107 -5.23 7.45 -11.23
N ASP A 108 -4.64 6.74 -12.19
CA ASP A 108 -5.00 6.76 -13.61
C ASP A 108 -5.04 5.35 -14.20
N ASP A 109 -5.53 5.19 -15.42
CA ASP A 109 -5.51 3.90 -16.14
C ASP A 109 -4.08 3.50 -16.61
N SER A 110 -3.04 4.06 -15.98
CA SER A 110 -1.67 3.78 -16.37
C SER A 110 -1.20 2.42 -15.82
N PRO A 111 -0.23 1.79 -16.50
CA PRO A 111 0.45 0.62 -15.98
C PRO A 111 1.09 0.84 -14.59
N PHE A 112 1.43 2.08 -14.23
CA PHE A 112 2.05 2.42 -12.95
C PHE A 112 1.03 2.39 -11.80
N ALA A 113 -0.16 2.93 -12.02
CA ALA A 113 -1.27 2.84 -11.08
C ALA A 113 -1.66 1.38 -10.84
N ARG A 114 -1.76 0.58 -11.91
CA ARG A 114 -2.02 -0.87 -11.82
C ARG A 114 -0.98 -1.59 -10.96
N LEU A 115 0.29 -1.19 -11.01
CA LEU A 115 1.34 -1.78 -10.16
C LEU A 115 1.15 -1.44 -8.67
N LEU A 116 0.73 -0.21 -8.35
CA LEU A 116 0.40 0.14 -6.97
C LEU A 116 -0.85 -0.59 -6.48
N GLU A 117 -1.88 -0.65 -7.33
CA GLU A 117 -3.10 -1.42 -7.03
C GLU A 117 -2.79 -2.89 -6.78
N LEU A 118 -1.86 -3.48 -7.55
CA LEU A 118 -1.38 -4.84 -7.32
C LEU A 118 -0.85 -5.00 -5.89
N TYR A 119 0.05 -4.12 -5.46
CA TYR A 119 0.62 -4.17 -4.11
C TYR A 119 -0.47 -4.01 -3.04
N LYS A 120 -1.38 -3.04 -3.22
CA LYS A 120 -2.52 -2.82 -2.32
C LYS A 120 -3.42 -4.06 -2.25
N GLN A 121 -3.75 -4.69 -3.39
CA GLN A 121 -4.60 -5.88 -3.43
C GLN A 121 -3.95 -7.08 -2.74
N VAL A 122 -2.65 -7.31 -2.94
CA VAL A 122 -1.93 -8.39 -2.27
C VAL A 122 -1.85 -8.13 -0.76
N ALA A 123 -1.59 -6.88 -0.36
CA ALA A 123 -1.61 -6.48 1.04
C ALA A 123 -3.00 -6.75 1.66
N VAL A 124 -4.09 -6.27 1.06
CA VAL A 124 -5.47 -6.49 1.54
C VAL A 124 -5.82 -7.98 1.67
N ARG A 125 -5.50 -8.77 0.65
CA ARG A 125 -5.88 -10.20 0.62
C ARG A 125 -5.08 -11.07 1.60
N GLN A 126 -3.80 -10.76 1.82
CA GLN A 126 -2.92 -11.66 2.58
C GLN A 126 -2.54 -11.10 3.95
N VAL A 127 -2.45 -9.79 4.09
CA VAL A 127 -2.06 -9.12 5.34
C VAL A 127 -3.31 -8.81 6.16
N PHE A 128 -4.26 -8.08 5.59
CA PHE A 128 -5.45 -7.65 6.34
C PHE A 128 -6.46 -8.78 6.60
N SER A 129 -6.38 -9.87 5.84
CA SER A 129 -7.22 -11.06 6.08
C SER A 129 -6.66 -11.99 7.16
N HIS A 130 -5.55 -11.63 7.81
CA HIS A 130 -4.98 -12.45 8.88
C HIS A 130 -5.78 -12.26 10.18
N PRO A 131 -6.24 -13.35 10.84
CA PRO A 131 -7.14 -13.27 11.99
C PRO A 131 -6.60 -12.46 13.16
N ASP A 132 -5.28 -12.41 13.34
CA ASP A 132 -4.64 -11.60 14.38
C ASP A 132 -4.77 -10.09 14.13
N ILE A 133 -4.77 -9.66 12.86
CA ILE A 133 -4.92 -8.25 12.47
C ILE A 133 -6.38 -7.82 12.61
N GLU A 134 -7.34 -8.66 12.18
CA GLU A 134 -8.76 -8.41 12.41
C GLU A 134 -9.10 -8.29 13.90
N GLN A 135 -8.48 -9.13 14.75
CA GLN A 135 -8.67 -9.04 16.20
C GLN A 135 -8.07 -7.78 16.80
N LEU A 136 -6.90 -7.33 16.31
CA LEU A 136 -6.29 -6.05 16.71
C LEU A 136 -7.17 -4.86 16.31
N GLU A 137 -7.75 -4.85 15.11
CA GLU A 137 -8.70 -3.82 14.69
C GLU A 137 -9.96 -3.80 15.56
N LEU A 138 -10.51 -4.97 15.89
CA LEU A 138 -11.66 -5.07 16.80
C LEU A 138 -11.34 -4.58 18.22
N GLN A 139 -10.13 -4.83 18.71
CA GLN A 139 -9.68 -4.30 20.00
C GLN A 139 -9.46 -2.79 19.94
N GLY A 140 -8.85 -2.28 18.87
CA GLY A 140 -8.68 -0.85 18.61
C GLY A 140 -10.02 -0.11 18.57
N TYR A 141 -11.01 -0.65 17.86
CA TYR A 141 -12.36 -0.08 17.80
C TYR A 141 -13.02 -0.01 19.19
N ARG A 142 -12.85 -1.05 20.03
CA ARG A 142 -13.36 -1.04 21.41
C ARG A 142 -12.71 0.06 22.25
N LEU A 143 -11.40 0.27 22.10
CA LEU A 143 -10.68 1.33 22.83
C LEU A 143 -11.08 2.73 22.35
N SER A 144 -11.22 2.94 21.03
CA SER A 144 -11.70 4.20 20.46
C SER A 144 -13.14 4.52 20.88
N ALA A 145 -14.02 3.51 20.96
CA ALA A 145 -15.39 3.67 21.45
C ALA A 145 -15.43 4.03 22.94
N VAL A 146 -14.56 3.43 23.76
CA VAL A 146 -14.41 3.80 25.18
C VAL A 146 -13.91 5.23 25.31
N TYR A 147 -12.92 5.64 24.51
CA TYR A 147 -12.44 7.03 24.51
C TYR A 147 -13.54 8.03 24.13
N TRP A 148 -14.39 7.69 23.15
CA TRP A 148 -15.58 8.45 22.79
C TRP A 148 -16.57 8.59 23.95
N ILE A 149 -16.78 7.53 24.74
CA ILE A 149 -17.62 7.58 25.94
C ILE A 149 -17.07 8.56 26.99
N PHE A 150 -15.74 8.66 27.13
CA PHE A 150 -15.11 9.53 28.12
C PHE A 150 -14.92 10.99 27.66
N THR A 151 -15.00 11.27 26.35
CA THR A 151 -14.80 12.62 25.79
C THR A 151 -16.09 13.32 25.39
N VAL A 152 -17.22 12.61 25.26
CA VAL A 152 -18.52 13.25 25.05
C VAL A 152 -19.03 13.81 26.38
N PRO A 153 -19.16 15.13 26.54
CA PRO A 153 -19.71 15.71 27.76
C PRO A 153 -21.17 15.26 27.94
N TYR A 154 -21.48 14.84 29.17
CA TYR A 154 -22.80 14.36 29.63
C TYR A 154 -23.97 15.30 29.28
N SER A 155 -23.69 16.57 28.98
CA SER A 155 -24.64 17.61 28.56
C SER A 155 -25.31 17.34 27.19
N SER A 156 -24.77 16.41 26.39
CA SER A 156 -25.34 15.99 25.10
C SER A 156 -26.47 14.96 25.25
N PHE A 157 -26.50 14.23 26.38
CA PHE A 157 -27.43 13.12 26.59
C PHE A 157 -28.79 13.57 27.17
N GLN A 158 -28.82 14.67 27.94
CA GLN A 158 -30.08 15.20 28.52
C GLN A 158 -30.98 15.94 27.52
N ARG A 159 -30.51 16.28 26.31
CA ARG A 159 -31.31 17.03 25.33
C ARG A 159 -32.23 16.17 24.44
N ARG A 160 -32.18 14.83 24.57
CA ARG A 160 -33.07 13.91 23.83
C ARG A 160 -34.28 13.40 24.64
N THR A 161 -34.35 13.65 25.94
CA THR A 161 -35.46 13.19 26.80
C THR A 161 -36.49 14.27 27.18
N SER A 162 -36.32 15.53 26.73
CA SER A 162 -37.28 16.62 27.02
C SER A 162 -38.19 17.03 25.85
N ARG A 163 -38.26 16.22 24.78
CA ARG A 163 -39.27 16.35 23.71
C ARG A 163 -40.05 15.05 23.55
N SER A 164 -40.82 14.70 24.56
CA SER A 164 -42.07 13.95 24.44
C SER A 164 -42.86 14.14 25.75
N TRP A 165 -44.10 14.60 25.56
CA TRP A 165 -45.07 15.15 26.53
C TRP A 165 -44.93 16.65 26.81
#